data_AF-A0A9X6AGL8-F1
#
_entry.id   AF-A0A9X6AGL8-F1
#
_cell.length_a   1.000
_cell.length_b   1.000
_cell.length_c   1.000
_cell.angle_alpha   90.00
_cell.angle_beta   90.00
_cell.angle_gamma   90.00
#
_symmetry.space_group_name_H-M   'P 1'
#
loop_
_entity.id
_entity.type
_entity.pdbx_description
1 polymer ?
#
loop_
_entity_poly.entity_id
_entity_poly.type
_entity_poly.pdbx_seq_one_letter_code
_entity_poly.pdbx_strand_id
1 'polypeptide(L)' 'REGQQGVASGIVAAAAARGEVREGIDQELALDLMSGPLYWRAVVVRGPKLPKGYLASLARATAAALRAL' A
#
# COMPACT_ATOMS: atom_id res chain seq x y z
N ARG A 1 -4.11 -5.76 -19.23
CA ARG A 1 -3.18 -5.38 -18.14
C ARG A 1 -3.78 -5.92 -16.84
N GLU A 2 -3.67 -7.23 -16.62
CA GLU A 2 -4.28 -7.91 -15.48
C GLU A 2 -3.16 -8.63 -14.75
N GLY A 3 -2.84 -8.17 -13.54
CA GLY A 3 -1.70 -8.61 -12.74
C GLY A 3 -1.79 -8.03 -11.34
N GLN A 4 -0.71 -8.11 -10.55
CA GLN A 4 -0.67 -7.64 -9.15
C GLN A 4 -1.15 -6.18 -8.98
N GLN A 5 -0.90 -5.33 -9.99
CA GLN A 5 -1.38 -3.95 -10.01
C GLN A 5 -2.92 -3.86 -10.01
N GLY A 6 -3.62 -4.72 -10.76
CA GLY A 6 -5.08 -4.74 -10.80
C GLY A 6 -5.71 -5.20 -9.48
N VAL A 7 -5.07 -6.14 -8.79
CA VAL A 7 -5.51 -6.59 -7.45
C VAL A 7 -5.37 -5.43 -6.45
N ALA A 8 -4.23 -4.75 -6.45
CA ALA A 8 -3.99 -3.64 -5.54
C ALA A 8 -4.93 -2.44 -5.81
N SER A 9 -5.19 -2.11 -7.08
CA SER A 9 -6.22 -1.13 -7.45
C SER A 9 -7.62 -1.53 -6.96
N GLY A 10 -7.97 -2.83 -7.07
CA GLY A 10 -9.23 -3.35 -6.55
C GLY A 10 -9.38 -3.18 -5.03
N ILE A 11 -8.30 -3.35 -4.26
CA ILE A 11 -8.30 -3.12 -2.82
C ILE A 11 -8.61 -1.65 -2.50
N VAL A 12 -7.95 -0.72 -3.20
CA VAL A 12 -8.16 0.73 -3.01
C VAL A 12 -9.58 1.14 -3.41
N ALA A 13 -10.08 0.63 -4.54
CA ALA A 13 -11.45 0.89 -4.99
C ALA A 13 -12.48 0.37 -3.98
N ALA A 14 -12.28 -0.83 -3.42
CA ALA A 14 -13.15 -1.37 -2.40
C ALA A 14 -13.11 -0.56 -1.09
N ALA A 15 -11.94 -0.02 -0.72
CA ALA A 15 -11.80 0.85 0.44
C ALA A 15 -12.56 2.17 0.24
N ALA A 16 -12.47 2.78 -0.95
CA ALA A 16 -13.24 3.96 -1.32
C ALA A 16 -14.74 3.69 -1.28
N ALA A 17 -15.20 2.55 -1.82
CA ALA A 17 -16.60 2.16 -1.79
C ALA A 17 -17.16 1.98 -0.35
N ARG A 18 -16.29 1.62 0.62
CA ARG A 18 -16.65 1.56 2.05
C ARG A 18 -16.53 2.90 2.78
N GLY A 19 -16.05 3.96 2.11
CA GLY A 19 -15.78 5.26 2.74
C GLY A 19 -14.55 5.26 3.66
N GLU A 20 -13.67 4.26 3.56
CA GLU A 20 -12.47 4.16 4.38
C GLU A 20 -11.33 5.07 3.90
N VAL A 21 -11.38 5.48 2.63
CA VAL A 21 -10.51 6.46 1.96
C VAL A 21 -11.37 7.36 1.08
N ARG A 22 -10.85 8.52 0.68
CA ARG A 22 -11.56 9.52 -0.14
C ARG A 22 -11.99 8.94 -1.49
N GLU A 23 -13.20 9.29 -1.93
CA GLU A 23 -13.66 8.99 -3.29
C GLU A 23 -12.80 9.74 -4.33
N GLY A 24 -12.43 9.06 -5.42
CA GLY A 24 -11.51 9.63 -6.40
C GLY A 24 -10.07 9.81 -5.87
N ILE A 25 -9.66 9.00 -4.89
CA ILE A 25 -8.25 8.90 -4.48
C ILE A 25 -7.35 8.63 -5.70
N ASP A 26 -6.19 9.26 -5.72
CA ASP A 26 -5.17 9.01 -6.74
C ASP A 26 -4.68 7.57 -6.61
N GLN A 27 -5.09 6.72 -7.56
CA GLN A 27 -4.77 5.29 -7.51
C GLN A 27 -3.30 5.02 -7.77
N GLU A 28 -2.61 5.81 -8.58
CA GLU A 28 -1.19 5.60 -8.85
C GLU A 28 -0.38 5.91 -7.61
N LEU A 29 -0.65 7.04 -6.96
CA LEU A 29 -0.02 7.39 -5.69
C LEU A 29 -0.34 6.37 -4.58
N ALA A 30 -1.56 5.86 -4.53
CA ALA A 30 -1.93 4.82 -3.58
C ALA A 30 -1.11 3.53 -3.79
N LEU A 31 -0.91 3.12 -5.04
CA LEU A 31 -0.11 1.94 -5.39
C LEU A 31 1.37 2.13 -5.04
N ASP A 32 1.91 3.34 -5.24
CA ASP A 32 3.27 3.70 -4.87
C ASP A 32 3.47 3.61 -3.35
N LEU A 33 2.50 4.09 -2.55
CA LEU A 33 2.55 4.00 -1.08
C LEU A 33 2.40 2.56 -0.57
N MET A 34 1.65 1.71 -1.29
CA MET A 34 1.50 0.29 -0.95
C MET A 34 2.76 -0.52 -1.28
N SER A 35 3.36 -0.27 -2.44
CA SER A 35 4.41 -1.14 -3.01
C SER A 35 5.81 -0.58 -2.79
N GLY A 36 5.98 0.73 -2.81
CA GLY A 36 7.27 1.43 -2.70
C GLY A 36 8.07 1.03 -1.46
N PRO A 37 7.49 1.06 -0.24
CA PRO A 37 8.21 0.64 0.96
C PRO A 37 8.60 -0.84 0.95
N LEU A 38 7.79 -1.71 0.34
CA LEU A 38 8.11 -3.13 0.18
C LEU A 38 9.23 -3.35 -0.82
N TYR A 39 9.19 -2.67 -1.97
CA TYR A 39 10.25 -2.68 -2.98
C TYR A 39 11.57 -2.19 -2.38
N TRP A 40 11.57 -1.07 -1.68
CA TRP A 40 12.76 -0.54 -0.99
C TRP A 40 13.37 -1.58 -0.06
N ARG A 41 12.55 -2.24 0.77
CA ARG A 41 13.05 -3.24 1.73
C ARG A 41 13.56 -4.51 1.06
N ALA A 42 12.84 -5.01 0.06
CA ALA A 42 13.15 -6.28 -0.59
C ALA A 42 14.29 -6.17 -1.61
N VAL A 43 14.29 -5.12 -2.42
CA VAL A 43 15.15 -5.01 -3.61
C VAL A 43 16.35 -4.10 -3.38
N VAL A 44 16.17 -3.01 -2.62
CA VAL A 44 17.23 -2.00 -2.41
C VAL A 44 18.02 -2.28 -1.14
N VAL A 45 17.38 -2.29 0.02
CA VAL A 45 18.05 -2.49 1.31
C VAL A 45 18.60 -3.89 1.44
N ARG A 46 17.88 -4.90 0.93
CA ARG A 46 18.26 -6.32 0.97
C ARG A 46 18.73 -6.75 2.37
N GLY A 47 17.95 -6.39 3.38
CA GLY A 47 18.28 -6.66 4.78
C GLY A 47 17.99 -8.09 5.21
N PRO A 48 18.52 -8.52 6.37
CA PRO A 48 18.12 -9.77 7.02
C PRO A 48 16.62 -9.75 7.38
N LYS A 49 16.13 -10.86 7.95
CA LYS A 49 14.73 -11.03 8.35
C LYS A 49 14.19 -9.78 9.07
N LEU A 50 13.03 -9.30 8.61
CA LEU A 50 12.38 -8.12 9.19
C LEU A 50 12.07 -8.34 10.68
N PRO A 51 12.17 -7.28 11.52
CA PRO A 51 11.75 -7.36 12.91
C PRO A 51 10.31 -7.85 13.05
N LYS A 52 10.01 -8.55 14.14
CA LYS A 52 8.64 -8.99 14.45
C LYS A 52 7.71 -7.77 14.46
N GLY A 53 6.59 -7.88 13.75
CA GLY A 53 5.58 -6.82 13.67
C GLY A 53 5.88 -5.69 12.68
N TYR A 54 7.05 -5.66 12.03
CA TYR A 54 7.40 -4.59 11.08
C TYR A 54 6.35 -4.45 9.96
N LEU A 55 5.95 -5.56 9.33
CA LEU A 55 4.96 -5.54 8.25
C LEU A 55 3.58 -5.06 8.73
N ALA A 56 3.20 -5.38 9.96
CA ALA A 56 1.94 -4.90 10.54
C ALA A 56 1.98 -3.39 10.81
N SER A 57 3.11 -2.88 11.30
CA SER A 57 3.33 -1.43 11.47
C SER A 57 3.34 -0.72 10.13
N LEU A 58 4.00 -1.28 9.13
CA LEU A 58 4.03 -0.74 7.78
C LEU A 58 2.62 -0.68 7.17
N ALA A 59 1.84 -1.76 7.27
CA ALA A 59 0.46 -1.78 6.78
C ALA A 59 -0.41 -0.70 7.45
N ARG A 60 -0.30 -0.51 8.77
CA ARG A 60 -1.02 0.56 9.48
C ARG A 60 -0.59 1.94 9.02
N ALA A 61 0.71 2.16 8.85
CA ALA A 61 1.25 3.44 8.38
C ALA A 61 0.79 3.76 6.96
N THR A 62 0.88 2.79 6.04
CA THR A 62 0.36 2.93 4.68
C THR A 62 -1.13 3.23 4.69
N ALA A 63 -1.93 2.50 5.47
CA ALA A 63 -3.38 2.75 5.55
C ALA A 63 -3.71 4.14 6.11
N ALA A 64 -2.93 4.65 7.06
CA ALA A 64 -3.07 6.02 7.56
C ALA A 64 -2.70 7.06 6.48
N ALA A 65 -1.64 6.81 5.71
CA ALA A 65 -1.26 7.67 4.60
C ALA A 65 -2.35 7.71 3.51
N LEU A 66 -2.91 6.55 3.12
CA LEU A 66 -4.01 6.49 2.15
C LEU A 66 -5.26 7.25 2.62
N ARG A 67 -5.54 7.25 3.92
CA ARG A 67 -6.63 8.05 4.52
C ARG A 67 -6.38 9.56 4.49
N ALA A 68 -5.11 9.97 4.43
CA ALA A 68 -4.71 11.38 4.42
C ALA A 68 -4.60 11.96 2.99
N LEU A 69 -4.71 11.11 1.95
CA LEU A 69 -4.80 11.55 0.56
C LEU A 69 -6.19 12.11 0.27
#